data_AF-Q8SU40-F1
#
_entry.id   AF-Q8SU40-F1
#
_cell.length_a   1.000
_cell.length_b   1.000
_cell.length_c   1.000
_cell.angle_alpha   90.00
_cell.angle_beta   90.00
_cell.angle_gamma   90.00
#
_symmetry.space_group_name_H-M   'P 1'
#
loop_
_entity.id
_entity.type
_entity.pdbx_description
1 polymer ?
#
loop_
_entity_poly.entity_id
_entity_poly.type
_entity_poly.pdbx_seq_one_letter_code
_entity_poly.pdbx_strand_id
1 'polypeptide(L)'
;MIRTTFKTLCLLLNNILLLLASCVLGALMSSVRDSRSIYKNANKQVTYMLLLANAGLAIFTLVIVQNLNDVFLHRVRSPRGVEMKMKILWIILSIVTFFYGAFHLPLVASDMNRLIEMDIMALMTVVVFVLQIAMLFVVYSMHPDLFGIKHSQEIQRYIERVKAERRENEGVDGQPLGSAL
;
A
#
# COMPACT_ATOMS: atom_id res chain seq x y z
N MET A 1 10.27 -2.53 19.52
CA MET A 1 11.41 -2.06 18.71
C MET A 1 11.77 -3.07 17.62
N ILE A 2 12.25 -4.28 17.95
CA ILE A 2 12.71 -5.31 16.98
C ILE A 2 11.68 -5.62 15.86
N ARG A 3 10.41 -5.86 16.23
CA ARG A 3 9.34 -6.15 15.26
C ARG A 3 9.10 -5.01 14.25
N THR A 4 9.29 -3.76 14.67
CA THR A 4 9.04 -2.58 13.83
C THR A 4 10.25 -2.26 12.96
N THR A 5 11.46 -2.45 13.49
CA THR A 5 12.72 -2.37 12.72
C THR A 5 12.75 -3.42 11.61
N PHE A 6 12.33 -4.66 11.91
CA PHE A 6 12.24 -5.73 10.91
C PHE A 6 11.27 -5.38 9.77
N LYS A 7 10.06 -4.90 10.08
CA LYS A 7 9.10 -4.48 9.05
C LYS A 7 9.62 -3.34 8.17
N THR A 8 10.33 -2.38 8.77
CA THR A 8 10.94 -1.25 8.06
C THR A 8 12.06 -1.73 7.13
N LEU A 9 12.88 -2.69 7.57
CA LEU A 9 13.88 -3.34 6.74
C LEU A 9 13.24 -4.10 5.57
N CYS A 10 12.15 -4.85 5.83
CA CYS A 10 11.39 -5.51 4.77
C CYS A 10 10.83 -4.52 3.74
N LEU A 11 10.31 -3.37 4.20
CA LEU A 11 9.81 -2.32 3.32
C LEU A 11 10.94 -1.76 2.44
N LEU A 12 12.10 -1.49 3.02
CA LEU A 12 13.27 -0.98 2.29
C LEU A 12 13.78 -2.00 1.26
N LEU A 13 13.96 -3.26 1.68
CA LEU A 13 14.46 -4.32 0.80
C LEU A 13 13.50 -4.57 -0.37
N ASN A 14 12.21 -4.65 -0.08
CA ASN A 14 11.19 -4.87 -1.11
C ASN A 14 11.15 -3.70 -2.11
N ASN A 15 11.28 -2.46 -1.61
CA ASN A 15 11.37 -1.27 -2.46
C ASN A 15 12.60 -1.29 -3.39
N ILE A 16 13.77 -1.69 -2.88
CA ILE A 16 15.00 -1.82 -3.68
C ILE A 16 14.83 -2.91 -4.75
N LEU A 17 14.31 -4.07 -4.37
CA LEU A 17 14.08 -5.18 -5.31
C LEU A 17 13.07 -4.79 -6.39
N LEU A 18 11.98 -4.09 -6.02
CA LEU A 18 10.97 -3.60 -6.96
C LEU A 18 11.59 -2.62 -7.98
N LEU A 19 12.44 -1.71 -7.51
CA LEU A 19 13.13 -0.75 -8.38
C LEU A 19 14.10 -1.46 -9.32
N LEU A 20 14.91 -2.40 -8.81
CA LEU A 20 15.84 -3.19 -9.63
C LEU A 20 15.10 -3.99 -10.70
N ALA A 21 14.02 -4.70 -10.32
CA ALA A 21 13.21 -5.47 -11.26
C ALA A 21 12.58 -4.56 -12.33
N SER A 22 12.09 -3.39 -11.94
CA SER A 22 11.53 -2.38 -12.87
C SER A 22 12.59 -1.85 -13.84
N CYS A 23 13.80 -1.56 -13.37
CA CYS A 23 14.92 -1.13 -14.20
C CYS A 23 15.34 -2.19 -15.22
N VAL A 24 15.46 -3.45 -14.79
CA VAL A 24 15.81 -4.56 -15.70
C VAL A 24 14.71 -4.78 -16.72
N LEU A 25 13.43 -4.74 -16.33
CA LEU A 25 12.31 -4.81 -17.27
C LEU A 25 12.37 -3.67 -18.30
N GLY A 26 12.64 -2.44 -17.87
CA GLY A 26 12.81 -1.29 -18.77
C GLY A 26 13.99 -1.45 -19.74
N ALA A 27 15.12 -1.99 -19.28
CA ALA A 27 16.30 -2.26 -20.11
C ALA A 27 16.05 -3.38 -21.14
N LEU A 28 15.32 -4.43 -20.74
CA LEU A 28 14.88 -5.47 -21.67
C LEU A 28 13.95 -4.90 -22.74
N MET A 29 13.01 -4.04 -22.37
CA MET A 29 12.12 -3.39 -23.33
C MET A 29 12.83 -2.46 -24.32
N SER A 30 13.89 -1.75 -23.89
CA SER A 30 14.65 -0.84 -24.77
C SER A 30 15.61 -1.56 -25.70
N SER A 31 16.20 -2.68 -25.25
CA SER A 31 17.18 -3.46 -26.01
C SER A 31 16.56 -4.34 -27.09
N VAL A 32 15.35 -4.86 -26.85
CA VAL A 32 14.65 -5.64 -27.86
C VAL A 32 13.95 -4.69 -28.86
N ARG A 33 14.75 -4.20 -29.83
CA ARG A 33 14.36 -3.29 -30.91
C ARG A 33 13.15 -3.80 -31.72
N ASP A 34 12.99 -5.13 -31.79
CA ASP A 34 11.86 -5.87 -32.39
C ASP A 34 11.14 -6.78 -31.39
N SER A 35 10.82 -6.27 -30.20
CA SER A 35 10.21 -7.08 -29.12
C SER A 35 8.96 -7.78 -29.62
N ARG A 36 9.04 -9.13 -29.60
CA ARG A 36 8.05 -10.14 -29.98
C ARG A 36 6.61 -9.70 -29.73
N SER A 37 5.71 -10.16 -30.59
CA SER A 37 4.27 -9.82 -30.73
C SER A 37 3.51 -9.42 -29.46
N ILE A 38 3.87 -9.98 -28.30
CA ILE A 38 3.27 -9.74 -26.98
C ILE A 38 3.32 -8.26 -26.57
N TYR A 39 4.48 -7.59 -26.71
CA TYR A 39 4.65 -6.16 -26.35
C TYR A 39 4.47 -5.19 -27.53
N LYS A 40 4.13 -5.70 -28.72
CA LYS A 40 3.57 -4.88 -29.80
C LYS A 40 2.08 -4.60 -29.55
N ASN A 41 1.36 -5.53 -28.92
CA ASN A 41 -0.03 -5.36 -28.49
C ASN A 41 -0.15 -4.61 -27.16
N ALA A 42 0.78 -4.85 -26.22
CA ALA A 42 0.90 -4.01 -25.03
C ALA A 42 1.41 -2.63 -25.45
N ASN A 43 0.66 -1.57 -25.20
CA ASN A 43 1.08 -0.23 -25.57
C ASN A 43 2.37 0.15 -24.82
N LYS A 44 3.52 0.12 -25.50
CA LYS A 44 4.86 0.39 -24.91
C LYS A 44 4.89 1.66 -24.07
N GLN A 45 4.13 2.68 -24.48
CA GLN A 45 3.98 3.94 -23.73
C GLN A 45 3.38 3.72 -22.34
N VAL A 46 2.36 2.86 -22.23
CA VAL A 46 1.71 2.53 -20.95
C VAL A 46 2.67 1.80 -20.03
N THR A 47 3.46 0.86 -20.55
CA THR A 47 4.47 0.17 -19.73
C THR A 47 5.55 1.14 -19.23
N TYR A 48 6.03 2.07 -20.07
CA TYR A 48 6.96 3.10 -19.60
C TYR A 48 6.34 4.04 -18.56
N MET A 49 5.07 4.42 -18.70
CA MET A 49 4.38 5.21 -17.66
C MET A 49 4.28 4.45 -16.33
N LEU A 50 3.99 3.15 -16.38
CA LEU A 50 3.93 2.30 -15.18
C LEU A 50 5.31 2.12 -14.53
N LEU A 51 6.38 1.98 -15.32
CA LEU A 51 7.75 1.94 -14.82
C LEU A 51 8.16 3.27 -14.16
N LEU A 52 7.77 4.40 -14.76
CA LEU A 52 7.99 5.72 -14.17
C LEU A 52 7.21 5.89 -12.86
N ALA A 53 5.97 5.40 -12.80
CA ALA A 53 5.18 5.38 -11.58
C ALA A 53 5.84 4.55 -10.47
N ASN A 54 6.41 3.38 -10.81
CA ASN A 54 7.20 2.57 -9.86
C ASN A 54 8.42 3.32 -9.33
N ALA A 55 9.15 4.04 -10.19
CA ALA A 55 10.29 4.85 -9.76
C ALA A 55 9.86 5.99 -8.81
N GLY A 56 8.75 6.68 -9.12
CA GLY A 56 8.17 7.70 -8.24
C GLY A 56 7.74 7.12 -6.89
N LEU A 57 7.10 5.95 -6.89
CA LEU A 57 6.72 5.23 -5.68
C LEU A 57 7.94 4.85 -4.83
N ALA A 58 9.03 4.44 -5.49
CA ALA A 58 10.25 4.05 -4.81
C ALA A 58 10.90 5.23 -4.08
N ILE A 59 10.98 6.39 -4.74
CA ILE A 59 11.48 7.64 -4.13
C ILE A 59 10.59 8.03 -2.95
N PHE A 60 9.26 7.99 -3.13
CA PHE A 60 8.32 8.33 -2.07
C PHE A 60 8.44 7.40 -0.86
N THR A 61 8.64 6.10 -1.09
CA THR A 61 8.86 5.10 -0.04
C THR A 61 10.16 5.37 0.74
N LEU A 62 11.25 5.76 0.07
CA LEU A 62 12.51 6.09 0.74
C LEU A 62 12.35 7.26 1.71
N VAL A 63 11.62 8.30 1.31
CA VAL A 63 11.29 9.44 2.19
C VAL A 63 10.53 8.97 3.42
N ILE A 64 9.61 8.02 3.27
CA ILE A 64 8.84 7.48 4.41
C ILE A 64 9.71 6.64 5.32
N VAL A 65 10.59 5.78 4.78
CA VAL A 65 11.53 4.97 5.57
C VAL A 65 12.48 5.85 6.38
N GLN A 66 12.99 6.95 5.80
CA GLN A 66 13.79 7.94 6.52
C GLN A 66 13.00 8.54 7.70
N ASN A 67 11.78 8.99 7.46
CA ASN A 67 10.92 9.55 8.51
C ASN A 67 10.56 8.51 9.60
N LEU A 68 10.34 7.25 9.22
CA LEU A 68 10.11 6.15 10.16
C LEU A 68 11.34 5.91 11.04
N ASN A 69 12.53 5.89 10.45
CA ASN A 69 13.78 5.71 11.17
C ASN A 69 14.01 6.85 12.17
N ASP A 70 13.74 8.10 11.77
CA ASP A 70 13.88 9.24 12.67
C ASP A 70 12.83 9.22 13.80
N VAL A 71 11.61 8.72 13.54
CA VAL A 71 10.59 8.49 14.60
C VAL A 71 11.07 7.42 15.59
N PHE A 72 11.68 6.33 15.10
CA PHE A 72 12.20 5.26 15.97
C PHE A 72 13.40 5.70 16.81
N LEU A 73 14.20 6.64 16.32
CA LEU A 73 15.31 7.24 17.05
C LEU A 73 14.87 8.40 17.96
N HIS A 74 13.55 8.62 18.13
CA HIS A 74 12.96 9.75 18.87
C HIS A 74 13.43 11.13 18.39
N ARG A 75 13.86 11.24 17.13
CA ARG A 75 14.37 12.49 16.52
C ARG A 75 13.27 13.35 15.89
N VAL A 76 12.07 12.82 15.65
CA VAL A 76 10.94 13.55 15.02
C VAL A 76 9.81 13.84 16.00
N ARG A 77 9.26 15.06 15.90
CA ARG A 77 8.19 15.60 16.74
C ARG A 77 6.75 15.09 16.46
N SER A 78 6.49 14.35 15.37
CA SER A 78 5.10 14.03 14.95
C SER A 78 4.92 12.62 14.33
N PRO A 79 4.43 11.63 15.10
CA PRO A 79 4.08 10.30 14.56
C PRO A 79 2.88 10.32 13.60
N ARG A 80 1.97 11.29 13.73
CA ARG A 80 0.80 11.46 12.83
C ARG A 80 1.18 11.74 11.38
N GLY A 81 2.27 12.49 11.16
CA GLY A 81 2.74 12.80 9.81
C GLY A 81 3.23 11.57 9.05
N VAL A 82 3.86 10.62 9.75
CA VAL A 82 4.36 9.37 9.16
C VAL A 82 3.21 8.42 8.84
N GLU A 83 2.21 8.33 9.73
CA GLU A 83 0.97 7.60 9.49
C GLU A 83 0.26 8.07 8.20
N MET A 84 0.07 9.39 8.03
CA MET A 84 -0.60 9.92 6.84
C MET A 84 0.19 9.60 5.55
N LYS A 85 1.52 9.70 5.59
CA LYS A 85 2.36 9.35 4.43
C LYS A 85 2.27 7.85 4.09
N MET A 86 2.23 6.97 5.09
CA MET A 86 2.03 5.52 4.88
C MET A 86 0.65 5.21 4.28
N LYS A 87 -0.40 5.92 4.71
CA LYS A 87 -1.74 5.83 4.12
C LYS A 87 -1.74 6.24 2.64
N ILE A 88 -1.13 7.37 2.32
CA ILE A 88 -0.99 7.85 0.94
C ILE A 88 -0.17 6.86 0.10
N LEU A 89 0.94 6.34 0.63
CA LEU A 89 1.76 5.33 -0.05
C LEU A 89 0.95 4.08 -0.39
N TRP A 90 0.16 3.58 0.55
CA TRP A 90 -0.69 2.41 0.33
C TRP A 90 -1.74 2.64 -0.77
N ILE A 91 -2.37 3.81 -0.80
CA ILE A 91 -3.35 4.19 -1.84
C ILE A 91 -2.68 4.22 -3.21
N ILE A 92 -1.55 4.94 -3.34
CA ILE A 92 -0.82 5.06 -4.61
C ILE A 92 -0.35 3.68 -5.08
N LEU A 93 0.25 2.89 -4.18
CA LEU A 93 0.72 1.55 -4.51
C LEU A 93 -0.44 0.63 -4.94
N SER A 94 -1.61 0.74 -4.31
CA SER A 94 -2.80 -0.05 -4.69
C SER A 94 -3.26 0.30 -6.11
N ILE A 95 -3.31 1.59 -6.44
CA ILE A 95 -3.68 2.08 -7.77
C ILE A 95 -2.67 1.57 -8.82
N VAL A 96 -1.37 1.74 -8.56
CA VAL A 96 -0.31 1.29 -9.48
C VAL A 96 -0.36 -0.23 -9.67
N THR A 97 -0.56 -1.00 -8.60
CA THR A 97 -0.68 -2.46 -8.68
C THR A 97 -1.89 -2.89 -9.49
N PHE A 98 -3.04 -2.22 -9.31
CA PHE A 98 -4.25 -2.48 -10.08
C PHE A 98 -4.04 -2.24 -11.58
N PHE A 99 -3.50 -1.08 -11.96
CA PHE A 99 -3.22 -0.79 -13.36
C PHE A 99 -2.15 -1.72 -13.94
N TYR A 100 -1.10 -2.02 -13.18
CA TYR A 100 -0.05 -2.94 -13.61
C TYR A 100 -0.63 -4.32 -13.91
N GLY A 101 -1.44 -4.86 -12.98
CA GLY A 101 -2.16 -6.11 -13.17
C GLY A 101 -3.11 -6.06 -14.36
N ALA A 102 -4.01 -5.08 -14.44
CA ALA A 102 -4.99 -4.98 -15.53
C ALA A 102 -4.35 -4.94 -16.92
N PHE A 103 -3.20 -4.28 -17.07
CA PHE A 103 -2.48 -4.20 -18.34
C PHE A 103 -1.61 -5.43 -18.64
N HIS A 104 -0.98 -6.03 -17.61
CA HIS A 104 0.02 -7.08 -17.82
C HIS A 104 -0.46 -8.51 -17.55
N LEU A 105 -1.47 -8.74 -16.71
CA LEU A 105 -2.02 -10.09 -16.46
C LEU A 105 -2.56 -10.74 -17.75
N PRO A 106 -3.35 -10.04 -18.60
CA PRO A 106 -3.86 -10.64 -19.83
C PRO A 106 -2.75 -11.06 -20.80
N LEU A 107 -1.66 -10.29 -20.84
CA LEU A 107 -0.48 -10.60 -21.67
C LEU A 107 0.18 -11.90 -21.21
N VAL A 108 0.37 -12.04 -19.89
CA VAL A 108 0.94 -13.25 -19.28
C VAL A 108 0.01 -14.46 -19.45
N ALA A 109 -1.30 -14.26 -19.29
CA ALA A 109 -2.30 -15.32 -19.40
C ALA A 109 -2.53 -15.81 -20.84
N SER A 110 -2.45 -14.92 -21.82
CA SER A 110 -2.65 -15.26 -23.24
C SER A 110 -1.55 -16.14 -23.84
N ASP A 111 -0.37 -16.19 -23.22
CA ASP A 111 0.80 -16.88 -23.75
C ASP A 111 1.50 -17.72 -22.65
N MET A 112 0.70 -18.43 -21.85
CA MET A 112 1.17 -19.29 -20.74
C MET A 112 2.19 -20.35 -21.21
N ASN A 113 2.06 -20.86 -22.45
CA ASN A 113 3.00 -21.81 -23.02
C ASN A 113 4.40 -21.19 -23.28
N ARG A 114 4.48 -19.90 -23.62
CA ARG A 114 5.74 -19.15 -23.76
C ARG A 114 6.31 -18.64 -22.44
N LEU A 115 5.48 -18.52 -21.40
CA LEU A 115 5.95 -18.30 -20.04
C LEU A 115 6.84 -19.47 -19.57
N ILE A 116 6.48 -20.70 -19.98
CA ILE A 116 7.23 -21.93 -19.71
C ILE A 116 8.52 -22.02 -20.56
N GLU A 117 8.53 -21.44 -21.77
CA GLU A 117 9.74 -21.31 -22.63
C GLU A 117 10.65 -20.10 -22.28
N MET A 118 10.44 -19.46 -21.11
CA MET A 118 11.24 -18.35 -20.59
C MET A 118 11.36 -17.13 -21.53
N ASP A 119 10.23 -16.47 -21.84
CA ASP A 119 10.33 -15.04 -22.15
C ASP A 119 10.69 -14.26 -20.88
N ILE A 120 11.98 -13.93 -20.74
CA ILE A 120 12.55 -13.20 -19.59
C ILE A 120 11.77 -11.91 -19.30
N MET A 121 11.19 -11.25 -20.31
CA MET A 121 10.36 -10.06 -20.08
C MET A 121 9.06 -10.39 -19.32
N ALA A 122 8.39 -11.48 -19.69
CA ALA A 122 7.17 -11.92 -19.01
C ALA A 122 7.48 -12.39 -17.57
N LEU A 123 8.60 -13.07 -17.37
CA LEU A 123 9.11 -13.42 -16.03
C LEU A 123 9.34 -12.17 -15.18
N MET A 124 10.04 -11.16 -15.71
CA MET A 124 10.30 -9.91 -14.98
C MET A 124 9.01 -9.13 -14.67
N THR A 125 8.01 -9.22 -15.55
CA THR A 125 6.69 -8.62 -15.33
C THR A 125 5.98 -9.26 -14.14
N VAL A 126 6.01 -10.60 -14.06
CA VAL A 126 5.46 -11.35 -12.91
C VAL A 126 6.23 -11.00 -11.62
N VAL A 127 7.55 -10.92 -11.67
CA VAL A 127 8.39 -10.55 -10.51
C VAL A 127 8.02 -9.16 -9.99
N VAL A 128 7.90 -8.15 -10.86
CA VAL A 128 7.48 -6.79 -10.48
C VAL A 128 6.11 -6.81 -9.81
N PHE A 129 5.15 -7.55 -10.37
CA PHE A 129 3.80 -7.65 -9.82
C PHE A 129 3.78 -8.32 -8.43
N VAL A 130 4.53 -9.42 -8.25
CA VAL A 130 4.65 -10.08 -6.94
C VAL A 130 5.29 -9.16 -5.91
N LEU A 131 6.32 -8.41 -6.28
CA LEU A 131 6.96 -7.43 -5.39
C LEU A 131 6.01 -6.30 -4.99
N GLN A 132 5.20 -5.78 -5.92
CA GLN A 132 4.15 -4.79 -5.62
C GLN A 132 3.13 -5.33 -4.60
N ILE A 133 2.62 -6.56 -4.80
CA ILE A 133 1.69 -7.20 -3.85
C ILE A 133 2.35 -7.42 -2.48
N ALA A 134 3.59 -7.91 -2.46
CA ALA A 134 4.34 -8.08 -1.22
C ALA A 134 4.54 -6.75 -0.49
N MET A 135 4.77 -5.66 -1.23
CA MET A 135 4.92 -4.33 -0.67
C MET A 135 3.62 -3.80 -0.06
N LEU A 136 2.46 -4.06 -0.70
CA LEU A 136 1.14 -3.78 -0.11
C LEU A 136 0.95 -4.50 1.22
N PHE A 137 1.33 -5.78 1.30
CA PHE A 137 1.22 -6.56 2.52
C PHE A 137 2.13 -6.03 3.63
N VAL A 138 3.37 -5.65 3.31
CA VAL A 138 4.29 -5.05 4.28
C VAL A 138 3.72 -3.74 4.82
N VAL A 139 3.26 -2.83 3.96
CA VAL A 139 2.66 -1.55 4.35
C VAL A 139 1.42 -1.77 5.22
N TYR A 140 0.55 -2.71 4.83
CA TYR A 140 -0.62 -3.10 5.64
C TYR A 140 -0.22 -3.61 7.02
N SER A 141 0.81 -4.45 7.10
CA SER A 141 1.30 -4.97 8.38
C SER A 141 1.92 -3.88 9.28
N MET A 142 2.48 -2.82 8.70
CA MET A 142 3.05 -1.67 9.42
C MET A 142 1.96 -0.73 9.93
N HIS A 143 0.82 -0.66 9.23
CA HIS A 143 -0.28 0.21 9.60
C HIS A 143 -1.63 -0.51 9.42
N PRO A 144 -1.98 -1.49 10.28
CA PRO A 144 -3.21 -2.29 10.10
C PRO A 144 -4.49 -1.45 10.17
N ASP A 145 -4.42 -0.24 10.71
CA ASP A 145 -5.53 0.71 10.79
C ASP A 145 -5.63 1.65 9.56
N LEU A 146 -5.12 1.22 8.41
CA LEU A 146 -5.25 1.93 7.13
C LEU A 146 -6.71 2.22 6.77
N PHE A 147 -7.64 1.35 7.18
CA PHE A 147 -9.08 1.49 6.97
C PHE A 147 -9.80 2.28 8.08
N GLY A 148 -9.09 2.76 9.10
CA GLY A 148 -9.67 3.51 10.20
C GLY A 148 -10.65 2.69 11.06
N ILE A 149 -10.50 1.37 11.11
CA ILE A 149 -11.38 0.47 11.87
C ILE A 149 -11.31 0.80 13.36
N LYS A 150 -10.12 1.08 13.89
CA LYS A 150 -9.94 1.46 15.29
C LYS A 150 -10.56 2.82 15.58
N HIS A 151 -10.41 3.79 14.66
CA HIS A 151 -11.04 5.10 14.78
C HIS A 151 -12.57 5.00 14.73
N SER A 152 -13.10 4.17 13.82
CA SER A 152 -14.52 3.86 13.73
C SER A 152 -15.04 3.23 15.02
N GLN A 153 -14.29 2.29 15.61
CA GLN A 153 -14.64 1.67 16.89
C GLN A 153 -14.59 2.67 18.05
N GLU A 154 -13.63 3.60 18.07
CA GLU A 154 -13.56 4.66 19.09
C GLU A 154 -14.71 5.66 18.98
N ILE A 155 -15.06 6.09 17.75
CA ILE A 155 -16.23 6.93 17.50
C ILE A 155 -17.50 6.21 17.94
N GLN A 156 -17.63 4.92 17.60
CA GLN A 156 -18.82 4.14 17.94
C GLN A 156 -18.98 3.97 19.45
N ARG A 157 -17.89 3.71 20.18
CA ARG A 157 -17.87 3.70 21.65
C ARG A 157 -18.17 5.06 22.27
N TYR A 158 -17.76 6.15 21.63
CA TYR A 158 -18.11 7.50 22.09
C TYR A 158 -19.61 7.78 21.90
N ILE A 159 -20.16 7.45 20.73
CA ILE A 159 -21.60 7.58 20.44
C ILE A 159 -22.43 6.72 21.41
N GLU A 160 -21.99 5.50 21.71
CA GLU A 160 -22.65 4.63 22.68
C GLU A 160 -22.63 5.22 24.09
N ARG A 161 -21.51 5.80 24.54
CA ARG A 161 -21.43 6.50 25.84
C ARG A 161 -22.37 7.70 25.92
N VAL A 162 -22.36 8.57 24.91
CA VAL A 162 -23.25 9.74 24.87
C VAL A 162 -24.73 9.34 24.83
N LYS A 163 -25.07 8.24 24.13
CA LYS A 163 -26.45 7.70 24.13
C LYS A 163 -26.85 7.12 25.50
N ALA A 164 -25.93 6.48 26.21
CA ALA A 164 -26.18 5.96 27.55
C ALA A 164 -26.41 7.10 28.56
N GLU A 165 -25.56 8.13 28.54
CA GLU A 165 -25.67 9.32 29.41
C GLU A 165 -26.99 10.09 29.17
N ARG A 166 -27.46 10.19 27.93
CA ARG A 166 -28.77 10.79 27.63
C ARG A 166 -29.94 9.98 28.20
N ARG A 167 -29.87 8.65 28.15
CA ARG A 167 -30.92 7.77 28.70
C ARG A 167 -30.96 7.80 30.23
N GLU A 168 -29.81 7.93 30.89
CA GLU A 168 -29.76 8.14 32.34
C GLU A 168 -30.37 9.48 32.74
N ASN A 169 -30.05 10.56 32.03
CA ASN A 169 -30.63 11.88 32.32
C ASN A 169 -32.14 11.96 32.05
N GLU A 170 -32.65 11.33 30.98
CA GLU A 170 -34.09 11.23 30.70
C GLU A 170 -34.83 10.32 31.72
N GLY A 171 -34.11 9.41 32.40
CA GLY A 171 -34.66 8.58 33.48
C GLY A 171 -34.73 9.27 34.84
N VAL A 172 -33.97 10.35 35.06
CA VAL A 172 -33.94 11.11 36.32
C VAL A 172 -35.08 12.15 36.38
N ASP A 173 -35.52 12.70 35.25
CA ASP A 173 -36.68 13.61 35.18
C ASP A 173 -38.05 12.90 35.35
N GLY A 174 -38.05 11.57 35.53
CA GLY A 174 -39.24 10.74 35.74
C GLY A 174 -39.60 10.45 37.20
N GLN A 175 -38.82 10.91 38.19
CA GLN A 175 -39.21 10.77 39.60
C GLN A 175 -40.09 11.94 40.05
N PRO A 176 -41.37 11.71 40.39
CA PRO A 176 -42.17 12.77 40.97
C PRO A 176 -41.61 13.13 42.35
N LEU A 177 -41.19 14.38 42.50
CA LEU A 177 -41.12 15.07 43.79
C LEU A 177 -42.53 15.03 44.41
N GLY A 178 -42.82 14.01 45.22
CA GLY A 178 -44.18 13.79 45.67
C GLY A 178 -44.36 12.66 46.67
N SER A 179 -43.85 12.86 47.89
CA SER A 179 -44.67 12.72 49.10
C SER A 179 -43.86 13.19 50.30
N ALA A 180 -43.97 14.49 50.56
CA ALA A 180 -43.97 14.95 51.94
C ALA A 180 -45.22 14.35 52.59
N LEU A 181 -45.00 13.50 53.60
CA LEU A 181 -45.77 13.37 54.85
C LEU A 181 -45.06 12.36 55.76
#